data_AF-A0A843I8K8-F1
#
_entry.id   AF-A0A843I8K8-F1
#
_cell.length_a   1.000
_cell.length_b   1.000
_cell.length_c   1.000
_cell.angle_alpha   90.00
_cell.angle_beta   90.00
_cell.angle_gamma   90.00
#
_symmetry.space_group_name_H-M   'P 1'
#
loop_
_entity.id
_entity.type
_entity.pdbx_description
1 polymer ?
#
loop_
_entity_poly.entity_id
_entity_poly.type
_entity_poly.pdbx_seq_one_letter_code
_entity_poly.pdbx_strand_id
1 'polypeptide(L)'
;MESKLSPPELVERIEKLVAALKSAFVDRTLYPPRLTRFEVARIIAARALQLAMGAEPSVDVSALPKDPVIIAMEEFKQGKLNFSVIRELPDGKVLRLQLKDLLELELLS
;
A
#
# COMPACT_ATOMS: atom_id res chain seq x y z
N MET A 1 -14.54 43.11 15.19
CA MET A 1 -13.78 42.80 13.97
C MET A 1 -12.91 41.61 14.30
N GLU A 2 -13.43 40.41 14.03
CA GLU A 2 -12.77 39.09 14.03
C GLU A 2 -13.93 38.09 14.00
N SER A 3 -14.41 37.75 12.81
CA SER A 3 -15.33 36.64 12.62
C SER A 3 -14.55 35.36 12.88
N LYS A 4 -14.43 34.97 14.15
CA LYS A 4 -13.94 33.65 14.53
C LYS A 4 -14.91 32.65 13.92
N LEU A 5 -14.46 32.01 12.84
CA LEU A 5 -15.21 30.99 12.13
C LEU A 5 -15.67 29.93 13.14
N SER A 6 -16.92 29.50 13.06
CA SER A 6 -17.45 28.50 14.00
C SER A 6 -16.65 27.19 13.85
N PRO A 7 -16.29 26.47 14.93
CA PRO A 7 -15.60 25.17 14.84
C PRO A 7 -16.16 24.21 13.77
N PRO A 8 -17.49 24.05 13.59
CA PRO A 8 -18.03 23.22 12.51
C PRO A 8 -17.74 23.74 11.09
N GLU A 9 -17.73 25.05 10.87
CA GLU A 9 -17.44 25.65 9.55
C GLU A 9 -15.97 25.46 9.16
N LEU A 10 -15.06 25.43 10.13
CA LEU A 10 -13.65 25.10 9.91
C LEU A 10 -13.49 23.64 9.51
N VAL A 11 -14.21 22.74 10.17
CA VAL A 11 -14.20 21.31 9.86
C VAL A 11 -14.71 21.06 8.44
N GLU A 12 -15.85 21.64 8.06
CA GLU A 12 -16.39 21.50 6.70
C GLU A 12 -15.40 21.98 5.63
N ARG A 13 -14.67 23.07 5.93
CA ARG A 13 -13.68 23.65 5.02
C ARG A 13 -12.40 22.82 4.94
N ILE A 14 -11.97 22.22 6.04
CA ILE A 14 -10.87 21.24 6.07
C ILE A 14 -11.26 19.99 5.29
N GLU A 15 -12.48 19.48 5.46
CA GLU A 15 -12.98 18.31 4.73
C GLU A 15 -13.05 18.57 3.22
N LYS A 16 -13.55 19.74 2.80
CA LYS A 16 -13.53 20.16 1.38
C LYS A 16 -12.12 20.28 0.82
N LEU A 17 -11.18 20.82 1.58
CA LEU A 17 -9.77 20.92 1.16
C LEU A 17 -9.13 19.53 1.05
N VAL A 18 -9.40 18.63 2.00
CA VAL A 18 -8.92 17.23 1.95
C VAL A 18 -9.54 16.49 0.76
N ALA A 19 -10.82 16.69 0.46
CA ALA A 19 -11.49 16.09 -0.69
C ALA A 19 -10.94 16.63 -2.03
N ALA A 20 -10.69 17.93 -2.12
CA ALA A 20 -10.06 18.55 -3.30
C ALA A 20 -8.63 18.02 -3.49
N LEU A 21 -7.85 17.94 -2.40
CA LEU A 21 -6.51 17.37 -2.43
C LEU A 21 -6.54 15.89 -2.87
N LYS A 22 -7.47 15.08 -2.34
CA LYS A 22 -7.68 13.68 -2.78
C LYS A 22 -8.00 13.59 -4.26
N SER A 23 -8.88 14.45 -4.78
CA SER A 23 -9.26 14.46 -6.20
C SER A 23 -8.13 14.89 -7.15
N ALA A 24 -7.26 15.80 -6.69
CA ALA A 24 -6.06 16.20 -7.42
C ALA A 24 -4.95 15.12 -7.37
N PHE A 25 -4.86 14.37 -6.27
CA PHE A 25 -3.90 13.28 -6.07
C PHE A 25 -4.36 11.90 -6.57
N VAL A 26 -5.54 11.78 -7.20
CA VAL A 26 -5.77 10.71 -8.19
C VAL A 26 -4.97 11.06 -9.46
N ASP A 27 -3.68 11.28 -9.26
CA ASP A 27 -2.70 11.35 -10.32
C ASP A 27 -2.67 9.97 -10.97
N ARG A 28 -2.55 9.96 -12.31
CA ARG A 28 -2.32 8.73 -13.07
C ARG A 28 -1.06 7.97 -12.61
N THR A 29 -0.24 8.56 -11.73
CA THR A 29 0.95 7.96 -11.12
C THR A 29 0.64 6.80 -10.19
N LEU A 30 -0.55 6.74 -9.59
CA LEU A 30 -0.95 5.65 -8.69
C LEU A 30 -1.89 4.66 -9.36
N TYR A 31 -2.21 4.83 -10.65
CA TYR A 31 -3.21 4.00 -11.32
C TYR A 31 -2.70 2.56 -11.59
N PRO A 32 -3.52 1.51 -11.34
CA PRO A 32 -4.73 1.53 -10.52
C PRO A 32 -4.40 1.74 -9.04
N PRO A 33 -5.20 2.50 -8.26
CA PRO A 33 -4.92 2.88 -6.87
C PRO A 33 -5.15 1.73 -5.86
N ARG A 34 -4.73 0.52 -6.25
CA ARG A 34 -4.83 -0.72 -5.49
C ARG A 34 -3.78 -1.70 -6.03
N LEU A 35 -3.46 -2.73 -5.26
CA LEU A 35 -2.69 -3.85 -5.77
C LEU A 35 -3.55 -4.70 -6.70
N THR A 36 -2.96 -5.15 -7.80
CA THR A 36 -3.58 -6.15 -8.65
C THR A 36 -3.34 -7.54 -8.07
N ARG A 37 -4.25 -8.49 -8.34
CA ARG A 37 -4.08 -9.89 -7.89
C ARG A 37 -2.76 -10.50 -8.37
N PHE A 38 -2.26 -10.06 -9.53
CA PHE A 38 -0.97 -10.48 -10.08
C PHE A 38 0.22 -9.91 -9.29
N GLU A 39 0.17 -8.63 -8.93
CA GLU A 39 1.19 -7.99 -8.08
C GLU A 39 1.25 -8.68 -6.72
N VAL A 40 0.10 -8.90 -6.07
CA VAL A 40 0.03 -9.61 -4.78
C VAL A 40 0.64 -11.01 -4.88
N ALA A 41 0.23 -11.80 -5.88
CA ALA A 41 0.76 -13.14 -6.09
C ALA A 41 2.28 -13.13 -6.33
N ARG A 42 2.79 -12.16 -7.10
CA ARG A 42 4.22 -12.02 -7.40
C ARG A 42 5.03 -11.64 -6.16
N ILE A 43 4.52 -10.73 -5.33
CA ILE A 43 5.14 -10.31 -4.08
C ILE A 43 5.25 -11.49 -3.11
N ILE A 44 4.15 -12.22 -2.90
CA ILE A 44 4.13 -13.39 -2.01
C ILE A 44 5.09 -14.47 -2.54
N ALA A 45 5.09 -14.75 -3.84
CA ALA A 45 5.99 -15.73 -4.44
C ALA A 45 7.47 -15.35 -4.28
N ALA A 46 7.81 -14.08 -4.53
CA ALA A 46 9.17 -13.58 -4.35
C ALA A 46 9.62 -13.68 -2.89
N ARG A 47 8.74 -13.36 -1.94
CA ARG A 47 9.05 -13.48 -0.51
C ARG A 47 9.17 -14.93 -0.06
N ALA A 48 8.27 -15.81 -0.49
CA ALA A 48 8.34 -17.23 -0.20
C ALA A 48 9.65 -17.85 -0.71
N LEU A 49 10.14 -17.42 -1.87
CA LEU A 49 11.45 -17.83 -2.38
C LEU A 49 12.59 -17.37 -1.48
N GLN A 50 12.57 -16.12 -1.00
CA GLN A 50 13.58 -15.62 -0.05
C GLN A 50 13.60 -16.46 1.23
N LEU A 51 12.43 -16.76 1.78
CA LEU A 51 12.29 -17.60 2.98
C LEU A 51 12.79 -19.03 2.72
N ALA A 52 12.50 -19.61 1.55
CA ALA A 52 13.00 -20.93 1.15
C ALA A 52 14.53 -20.96 1.01
N MET A 53 15.16 -19.83 0.67
CA MET A 53 16.62 -19.66 0.62
C MET A 53 17.24 -19.43 2.01
N GLY A 54 16.45 -19.46 3.08
CA GLY A 54 16.92 -19.28 4.45
C GLY A 54 16.94 -17.83 4.93
N ALA A 55 16.25 -16.90 4.26
CA ALA A 55 16.08 -15.54 4.77
C ALA A 55 15.25 -15.54 6.07
N GLU A 56 15.55 -14.60 6.96
CA GLU A 56 14.84 -14.47 8.23
C GLU A 56 13.40 -13.92 8.04
N PRO A 57 12.39 -14.54 8.66
CA PRO A 57 11.04 -14.01 8.73
C PRO A 57 10.98 -12.69 9.53
N SER A 58 10.16 -11.74 9.08
CA SER A 58 9.88 -10.47 9.77
C SER A 58 8.69 -10.56 10.74
N VAL A 59 8.06 -11.73 10.81
CA VAL A 59 6.92 -12.04 11.70
C VAL A 59 7.30 -13.15 12.65
N ASP A 60 6.60 -13.21 13.78
CA ASP A 60 6.75 -14.33 14.71
C ASP A 60 6.18 -15.60 14.07
N VAL A 61 7.06 -16.55 13.79
CA VAL A 61 6.73 -17.83 13.13
C VAL A 61 6.39 -18.93 14.13
N SER A 62 6.48 -18.67 15.44
CA SER A 62 6.23 -19.68 16.48
C SER A 62 4.82 -20.28 16.42
N ALA A 63 3.83 -19.49 16.01
CA ALA A 63 2.44 -19.89 15.86
C ALA A 63 2.06 -20.34 14.43
N LEU A 64 2.99 -20.28 13.47
CA LEU A 64 2.71 -20.54 12.06
C LEU A 64 3.25 -21.91 11.61
N PRO A 65 2.61 -22.55 10.61
CA PRO A 65 3.20 -23.68 9.91
C PRO A 65 4.56 -23.28 9.30
N LYS A 66 5.52 -24.21 9.28
CA LYS A 66 6.84 -24.02 8.65
C LYS A 66 6.79 -24.07 7.11
N ASP A 67 5.77 -23.46 6.51
CA ASP A 67 5.65 -23.30 5.07
C ASP A 67 6.06 -21.88 4.68
N PRO A 68 7.08 -21.70 3.82
CA PRO A 68 7.52 -20.38 3.33
C PRO A 68 6.39 -19.55 2.72
N VAL A 69 5.42 -20.17 2.06
CA VAL A 69 4.30 -19.48 1.43
C VAL A 69 3.36 -18.91 2.49
N ILE A 70 3.05 -19.70 3.52
CA ILE A 70 2.17 -19.27 4.62
C ILE A 70 2.80 -18.12 5.40
N ILE A 71 4.11 -18.21 5.67
CA ILE A 71 4.86 -17.14 6.35
C ILE A 71 4.84 -15.86 5.50
N ALA A 72 5.12 -15.96 4.20
CA ALA A 72 5.08 -14.80 3.29
C ALA A 72 3.69 -14.15 3.20
N MET A 73 2.62 -14.95 3.20
CA MET A 73 1.24 -14.44 3.24
C MET A 73 0.97 -13.65 4.52
N GLU A 74 1.45 -14.14 5.66
CA GLU A 74 1.26 -13.47 6.94
C GLU A 74 2.08 -12.17 7.05
N GLU A 75 3.31 -12.17 6.54
CA GLU A 75 4.11 -10.94 6.44
C GLU A 75 3.47 -9.88 5.54
N PHE A 76 2.86 -10.30 4.43
CA PHE A 76 2.13 -9.41 3.53
C PHE A 76 0.91 -8.79 4.23
N LYS A 77 0.11 -9.60 4.93
CA LYS A 77 -1.06 -9.11 5.70
C LYS A 77 -0.69 -8.11 6.79
N GLN A 78 0.45 -8.32 7.45
CA GLN A 78 0.94 -7.40 8.48
C GLN A 78 1.64 -6.15 7.89
N GLY A 79 1.75 -6.04 6.55
CA GLY A 79 2.36 -4.90 5.88
C GLY A 79 3.86 -4.71 6.19
N LYS A 80 4.55 -5.77 6.62
CA LYS A 80 5.96 -5.72 7.03
C LYS A 80 6.95 -5.84 5.87
N LEU A 81 6.46 -6.17 4.68
CA LEU A 81 7.28 -6.36 3.50
C LEU A 81 7.74 -5.03 2.91
N ASN A 82 9.05 -4.86 2.79
CA ASN A 82 9.68 -3.70 2.15
C ASN A 82 9.94 -3.98 0.66
N PHE A 83 8.87 -4.06 -0.14
CA PHE A 83 8.98 -4.17 -1.60
C PHE A 83 8.54 -2.88 -2.29
N SER A 84 9.04 -2.69 -3.52
CA SER A 84 8.54 -1.67 -4.44
C SER A 84 7.96 -2.34 -5.68
N VAL A 85 6.81 -1.84 -6.14
CA VAL A 85 6.14 -2.28 -7.36
C VAL A 85 6.49 -1.32 -8.48
N ILE A 86 7.01 -1.85 -9.59
CA ILE A 86 7.33 -1.08 -10.78
C ILE A 86 6.26 -1.37 -11.82
N ARG A 87 5.53 -0.34 -12.28
CA ARG A 87 4.51 -0.45 -13.32
C ARG A 87 5.00 0.25 -14.58
N GLU A 88 5.01 -0.47 -15.69
CA GLU A 88 5.29 0.08 -17.02
C GLU A 88 3.94 0.41 -17.68
N LEU A 89 3.74 1.69 -18.00
CA LEU A 89 2.55 2.18 -18.68
C LEU A 89 2.69 2.00 -20.20
N PRO A 90 1.58 1.86 -20.95
CA PRO A 90 1.60 1.80 -22.41
C PRO A 90 2.30 2.99 -23.08
N ASP A 91 2.29 4.15 -22.43
CA ASP A 91 2.97 5.37 -22.88
C ASP A 91 4.50 5.35 -22.68
N GLY A 92 5.07 4.21 -22.22
CA GLY A 92 6.50 4.06 -21.91
C GLY A 92 6.94 4.69 -20.58
N LYS A 93 6.01 5.26 -19.81
CA LYS A 93 6.28 5.81 -18.48
C LYS A 93 6.43 4.68 -17.46
N VAL A 94 7.37 4.85 -16.53
CA VAL A 94 7.61 3.89 -15.45
C VAL A 94 7.20 4.50 -14.12
N LEU A 95 6.29 3.85 -13.42
CA LEU A 95 5.86 4.21 -12.07
C LEU A 95 6.57 3.32 -11.07
N ARG A 96 7.18 3.92 -10.04
CA ARG A 96 7.80 3.21 -8.92
C ARG A 96 6.99 3.50 -7.67
N LEU A 97 6.32 2.47 -7.16
CA LEU A 97 5.37 2.57 -6.07
C LEU A 97 5.88 1.78 -4.88
N GLN A 98 5.82 2.32 -3.67
CA GLN A 98 6.13 1.53 -2.48
C GLN A 98 4.93 0.67 -2.11
N LEU A 99 5.19 -0.55 -1.64
CA LEU A 99 4.12 -1.45 -1.23
C LEU A 99 3.31 -0.88 -0.06
N LYS A 100 3.96 -0.16 0.86
CA LYS A 100 3.31 0.48 2.01
C LYS A 100 2.21 1.46 1.57
N ASP A 101 2.55 2.35 0.64
CA ASP A 101 1.62 3.34 0.10
C ASP A 101 0.39 2.65 -0.54
N LEU A 102 0.61 1.53 -1.25
CA LEU A 102 -0.47 0.77 -1.87
C LEU A 102 -1.36 0.04 -0.87
N LEU A 103 -0.78 -0.48 0.22
CA LEU A 103 -1.54 -1.13 1.30
C LEU A 103 -2.38 -0.13 2.09
N GLU A 104 -1.85 1.08 2.34
CA GLU A 104 -2.60 2.16 2.99
C GLU A 104 -3.81 2.59 2.17
N LEU A 105 -3.68 2.66 0.84
CA LEU A 105 -4.79 2.96 -0.06
C LEU A 105 -5.88 1.88 -0.03
N GLU A 106 -5.49 0.61 0.06
CA GLU A 106 -6.42 -0.52 0.14
C GLU A 106 -7.23 -0.51 1.45
N LEU A 107 -6.65 -0.01 2.55
CA LEU A 107 -7.35 0.20 3.83
C LEU A 107 -8.33 1.38 3.82
N LEU A 108 -8.13 2.34 2.91
CA LEU A 108 -8.96 3.54 2.75
C LEU A 108 -10.08 3.37 1.70
N SER A 109 -10.12 2.22 1.02
CA SER A 109 -11.09 1.84 -0.02
C SER A 109 -12.33 1.19 0.58
#